data_AF-A0A925W0P7-F1
#
_entry.id   AF-A0A925W0P7-F1
#
_cell.length_a   1.000
_cell.length_b   1.000
_cell.length_c   1.000
_cell.angle_alpha   90.00
_cell.angle_beta   90.00
_cell.angle_gamma   90.00
#
_symmetry.space_group_name_H-M   'P 1'
#
loop_
_entity.id
_entity.type
_entity.pdbx_description
1 polymer ?
#
loop_
_entity_poly.entity_id
_entity_poly.type
_entity_poly.pdbx_seq_one_letter_code
_entity_poly.pdbx_strand_id
1 'polypeptide(L)'
;MISMYNSNFRTARRTSTIALLAIAGASACKKDSAPTTDTAPAPTALGAENIAIVATDTLRSGPQLAGTLVPEREARLRAEVSGAVLQTMVEQGQRVSEGMQLGRIDDATINDQTISA
;
A
#
# COMPACT_ATOMS: atom_id res chain seq x y z
N MET A 1 27.57 -25.04 39.19
CA MET A 1 28.15 -25.41 40.48
C MET A 1 27.60 -26.78 40.85
N ILE A 2 28.46 -27.80 40.73
CA ILE A 2 28.21 -29.18 41.15
C ILE A 2 28.01 -29.18 42.67
N SER A 3 26.96 -29.81 43.17
CA SER A 3 27.03 -30.37 44.51
C SER A 3 26.15 -31.60 44.65
N MET A 4 26.87 -32.69 44.84
CA MET A 4 26.45 -34.04 45.15
C MET A 4 26.00 -34.07 46.62
N TYR A 5 24.81 -34.58 46.94
CA TYR A 5 24.47 -34.98 48.31
C TYR A 5 23.93 -36.41 48.33
N ASN A 6 24.84 -37.28 48.74
CA ASN A 6 24.68 -38.69 49.05
C ASN A 6 23.92 -38.86 50.37
N SER A 7 22.94 -39.77 50.44
CA SER A 7 22.88 -40.78 51.50
C SER A 7 21.66 -41.68 51.35
N ASN A 8 21.94 -42.97 51.46
CA ASN A 8 21.12 -44.13 51.21
C ASN A 8 20.02 -44.41 52.26
N PHE A 9 19.22 -45.43 51.89
CA PHE A 9 18.85 -46.55 52.77
C PHE A 9 17.49 -46.48 53.48
N ARG A 10 16.35 -46.47 52.74
CA ARG A 10 15.01 -46.72 53.36
C ARG A 10 13.83 -47.04 52.42
N THR A 11 14.08 -47.46 51.17
CA THR A 11 13.06 -47.54 50.09
C THR A 11 12.41 -48.93 49.86
N ALA A 12 12.49 -49.87 50.81
CA ALA A 12 12.02 -51.25 50.57
C ALA A 12 10.58 -51.60 51.03
N ARG A 13 9.83 -50.68 51.67
CA ARG A 13 8.52 -51.01 52.30
C ARG A 13 7.30 -50.27 51.73
N ARG A 14 7.49 -49.39 50.74
CA ARG A 14 6.42 -48.54 50.18
C ARG A 14 5.93 -48.96 48.78
N THR A 15 6.57 -49.94 48.15
CA THR A 15 6.25 -50.36 46.77
C THR A 15 5.13 -51.40 46.69
N SER A 16 4.77 -52.06 47.81
CA SER A 16 3.81 -53.16 47.79
C SER A 16 2.33 -52.73 47.71
N THR A 17 2.00 -51.48 48.01
CA THR A 17 0.60 -50.99 47.99
C THR A 17 0.17 -50.42 46.62
N ILE A 18 1.12 -50.14 45.72
CA ILE A 18 0.82 -49.62 44.37
C ILE A 18 0.50 -50.77 43.39
N ALA A 19 1.01 -51.98 43.63
CA ALA A 19 0.81 -53.12 42.73
C ALA A 19 -0.63 -53.67 42.76
N LEU A 20 -1.37 -53.52 43.86
CA LEU A 20 -2.73 -54.08 43.98
C LEU A 20 -3.81 -53.17 43.37
N LEU A 21 -3.54 -51.87 43.18
CA LEU A 21 -4.48 -50.95 42.53
C LEU A 21 -4.40 -51.00 40.99
N ALA A 22 -3.31 -51.55 40.43
CA ALA A 22 -3.10 -51.64 38.99
C ALA A 22 -3.86 -52.82 38.33
N ILE A 23 -4.24 -53.85 39.10
CA ILE A 23 -4.88 -55.06 38.57
C ILE A 23 -6.41 -54.88 38.42
N ALA A 24 -7.03 -53.97 39.18
CA ALA A 24 -8.46 -53.66 39.07
C ALA A 24 -8.83 -52.73 37.89
N GLY A 25 -7.84 -52.12 37.22
CA GLY A 25 -8.07 -51.23 36.06
C GLY A 25 -8.12 -51.94 34.70
N ALA A 26 -7.74 -53.22 34.62
CA ALA A 26 -7.56 -53.91 33.34
C ALA A 26 -8.86 -54.50 32.75
N SER A 27 -9.97 -54.55 33.49
CA SER A 27 -11.24 -55.12 33.02
C SER A 27 -12.23 -54.12 32.43
N ALA A 28 -11.86 -52.83 32.31
CA ALA A 28 -12.71 -51.79 31.68
C ALA A 28 -12.25 -51.38 30.26
N CYS A 29 -11.18 -51.98 29.72
CA CYS A 29 -10.79 -51.80 28.32
C CYS A 29 -11.57 -52.74 27.41
N LYS A 30 -12.85 -52.43 27.20
CA LYS A 30 -13.58 -52.84 26.00
C LYS A 30 -14.05 -51.58 25.29
N LYS A 31 -13.10 -50.98 24.57
CA LYS A 31 -13.38 -49.99 23.54
C LYS A 31 -13.55 -50.82 22.27
N ASP A 32 -14.79 -51.01 21.84
CA ASP A 32 -15.10 -51.50 20.52
C ASP A 32 -14.45 -50.54 19.51
N SER A 33 -13.28 -50.91 19.01
CA SER A 33 -12.68 -50.31 17.83
C SER A 33 -13.44 -50.85 16.63
N ALA A 34 -14.62 -50.28 16.39
CA ALA A 34 -15.15 -50.24 15.04
C ALA A 34 -14.10 -49.55 14.16
N PRO A 35 -13.81 -50.07 12.95
CA PRO A 35 -12.95 -49.36 12.02
C PRO A 35 -13.60 -48.01 11.76
N THR A 36 -12.94 -46.93 12.19
CA THR A 36 -13.23 -45.61 11.64
C THR A 36 -12.74 -45.68 10.20
N THR A 37 -13.62 -46.12 9.32
CA THR A 37 -13.53 -45.76 7.91
C THR A 37 -13.48 -44.24 7.92
N ASP A 38 -12.30 -43.69 7.67
CA ASP A 38 -12.17 -42.29 7.28
C ASP A 38 -12.91 -42.19 5.94
N THR A 39 -14.21 -41.94 6.04
CA THR A 39 -15.06 -41.68 4.89
C THR A 39 -14.53 -40.40 4.29
N ALA A 40 -13.65 -40.55 3.29
CA ALA A 40 -13.20 -39.46 2.47
C ALA A 40 -14.45 -38.70 2.02
N PRO A 41 -14.53 -37.37 2.27
CA PRO A 41 -15.66 -36.56 1.83
C PRO A 41 -15.90 -36.82 0.34
N ALA A 42 -17.16 -37.00 -0.06
CA ALA A 42 -17.51 -37.18 -1.46
C ALA A 42 -16.88 -36.04 -2.28
N PRO A 43 -16.26 -36.32 -3.45
CA PRO A 43 -15.58 -35.30 -4.22
C PRO A 43 -16.60 -34.27 -4.70
N THR A 44 -16.53 -33.06 -4.16
CA THR A 44 -17.30 -31.93 -4.66
C THR A 44 -16.79 -31.57 -6.03
N ALA A 45 -17.63 -31.75 -7.05
CA ALA A 45 -17.30 -31.34 -8.41
C ALA A 45 -17.21 -29.81 -8.47
N LEU A 46 -16.01 -29.29 -8.66
CA LEU A 46 -15.76 -27.88 -8.96
C LEU A 46 -15.79 -27.72 -10.47
N GLY A 47 -16.71 -26.90 -10.98
CA GLY A 47 -16.66 -26.46 -12.37
C GLY A 47 -15.41 -25.62 -12.64
N ALA A 48 -14.88 -25.66 -13.86
CA ALA A 48 -13.66 -24.94 -14.23
C ALA A 48 -13.78 -23.42 -14.02
N GLU A 49 -15.00 -22.89 -14.08
CA GLU A 49 -15.34 -21.51 -13.75
C GLU A 49 -15.06 -21.13 -12.28
N ASN A 50 -14.88 -22.14 -11.41
CA ASN A 50 -14.55 -21.98 -10.00
C ASN A 50 -13.05 -22.18 -9.71
N ILE A 51 -12.21 -22.35 -10.74
CA ILE A 51 -10.76 -22.60 -10.60
C ILE A 51 -9.97 -21.38 -11.07
N ALA A 52 -9.19 -20.76 -10.17
CA ALA A 52 -8.21 -19.73 -10.50
C ALA A 52 -6.79 -20.30 -10.41
N ILE A 53 -5.99 -20.15 -11.47
CA ILE A 53 -4.57 -20.54 -11.49
C ILE A 53 -3.74 -19.33 -11.07
N VAL A 54 -3.01 -19.43 -9.95
CA VAL A 54 -2.18 -18.35 -9.42
C VAL A 54 -0.71 -18.68 -9.68
N ALA A 55 0.06 -17.69 -10.11
CA ALA A 55 1.51 -17.77 -10.28
C ALA A 55 2.22 -16.80 -9.32
N THR A 56 3.42 -17.16 -8.89
CA THR A 56 4.27 -16.27 -8.08
C THR A 56 4.97 -15.27 -8.98
N ASP A 57 4.79 -13.98 -8.70
CA ASP A 57 5.47 -12.89 -9.40
C ASP A 57 5.87 -11.78 -8.42
N THR A 58 6.84 -10.94 -8.82
CA THR A 58 7.28 -9.80 -8.03
C THR A 58 6.36 -8.60 -8.25
N LEU A 59 5.48 -8.34 -7.28
CA LEU A 59 4.63 -7.15 -7.28
C LEU A 59 5.41 -5.95 -6.74
N ARG A 60 5.54 -4.89 -7.56
CA ARG A 60 6.11 -3.61 -7.15
C ARG A 60 5.01 -2.57 -7.15
N SER A 61 4.57 -2.15 -5.96
CA SER A 61 3.67 -1.01 -5.80
C SER A 61 4.50 0.24 -5.48
N GLY A 62 4.34 1.27 -6.31
CA GLY A 62 4.85 2.61 -6.03
C GLY A 62 3.85 3.40 -5.18
N PRO A 63 4.29 4.50 -4.55
CA PRO A 63 3.36 5.43 -3.92
C PRO A 63 2.38 5.97 -4.97
N GLN A 64 1.10 6.08 -4.61
CA GLN A 64 0.15 6.79 -5.47
C GLN A 64 0.45 8.29 -5.38
N LEU A 65 0.82 8.87 -6.52
CA LEU A 65 1.03 10.30 -6.65
C LEU A 65 -0.24 10.91 -7.24
N ALA A 66 -0.87 11.77 -6.45
CA ALA A 66 -1.97 12.60 -6.89
C ALA A 66 -1.56 14.07 -6.72
N GLY A 67 -1.92 14.89 -7.70
CA GLY A 67 -1.58 16.30 -7.69
C GLY A 67 -2.25 17.04 -8.83
N THR A 68 -2.08 18.35 -8.85
CA THR A 68 -2.56 19.22 -9.92
C THR A 68 -1.38 19.75 -10.71
N LEU A 69 -1.60 19.98 -12.01
CA LEU A 69 -0.62 20.63 -12.85
C LEU A 69 -0.74 22.14 -12.69
N VAL A 70 0.41 22.80 -12.57
CA VAL A 70 0.53 24.26 -12.56
C VAL A 70 1.51 24.67 -13.67
N PRO A 71 1.33 25.85 -14.27
CA PRO A 71 2.29 26.35 -15.25
C PRO A 71 3.67 26.54 -14.60
N GLU A 72 4.73 26.16 -15.30
CA GLU A 72 6.11 26.41 -14.84
C GLU A 72 6.39 27.92 -14.73
N ARG A 73 5.86 28.70 -15.68
CA ARG A 73 5.99 30.16 -15.74
C ARG A 73 4.65 30.78 -16.10
N GLU A 74 4.24 31.77 -15.34
CA GLU A 74 3.06 32.58 -15.60
C GLU A 74 3.45 34.05 -15.64
N ALA A 75 2.99 34.77 -16.67
CA ALA A 75 3.19 36.20 -16.81
C ALA A 75 1.84 36.88 -17.00
N ARG A 76 1.56 37.91 -16.19
CA ARG A 76 0.39 38.78 -16.36
C ARG A 76 0.87 40.12 -16.87
N LEU A 77 0.43 40.46 -18.08
CA LEU A 77 0.86 41.68 -18.75
C LEU A 77 -0.14 42.80 -18.45
N ARG A 78 0.38 43.98 -18.14
CA ARG A 78 -0.38 45.20 -17.94
C ARG A 78 0.34 46.31 -18.71
N ALA A 79 -0.44 47.23 -19.28
CA ALA A 79 0.10 48.43 -19.89
C ALA A 79 0.82 49.29 -18.83
N GLU A 80 2.04 49.71 -19.13
CA GLU A 80 2.81 50.62 -18.27
C GLU A 80 2.31 52.06 -18.38
N VAL A 81 1.75 52.42 -19.53
CA VAL A 81 1.23 53.75 -19.84
C VAL A 81 -0.29 53.70 -20.06
N SER A 82 -0.95 54.80 -19.73
CA SER A 82 -2.37 55.00 -20.00
C SER A 82 -2.56 55.46 -21.45
N GLY A 83 -3.48 54.82 -22.17
CA GLY A 83 -3.79 55.18 -23.55
C GLY A 83 -4.87 54.27 -24.14
N ALA A 84 -5.40 54.66 -25.30
CA ALA A 84 -6.34 53.82 -26.05
C ALA A 84 -5.58 52.69 -26.76
N VAL A 85 -6.19 51.50 -26.86
CA VAL A 85 -5.60 50.39 -27.64
C VAL A 85 -5.86 50.65 -29.12
N LEU A 86 -4.79 50.87 -29.90
CA LEU A 86 -4.86 51.14 -31.33
C LEU A 86 -4.98 49.86 -32.15
N GLN A 87 -4.27 48.80 -31.74
CA GLN A 87 -4.26 47.54 -32.45
C GLN A 87 -3.89 46.38 -31.52
N THR A 88 -4.53 45.22 -31.73
CA THR A 88 -4.12 43.94 -31.14
C THR A 88 -3.51 43.09 -32.26
N MET A 89 -2.29 42.59 -32.04
CA MET A 89 -1.52 41.88 -33.07
C MET A 89 -1.49 40.36 -32.87
N VAL A 90 -2.06 39.87 -31.77
CA VAL A 90 -2.11 38.46 -31.42
C VAL A 90 -3.54 38.02 -31.13
N GLU A 91 -3.83 36.76 -31.41
CA GLU A 91 -5.14 36.15 -31.12
C GLU A 91 -5.10 35.34 -29.83
N GLN A 92 -6.29 35.08 -29.26
CA GLN A 92 -6.41 34.28 -28.04
C GLN A 92 -5.93 32.84 -28.31
N GLY A 93 -5.10 32.31 -27.40
CA GLY A 93 -4.52 30.97 -27.54
C GLY A 93 -3.33 30.89 -28.49
N GLN A 94 -2.95 31.99 -29.14
CA GLN A 94 -1.76 32.02 -29.98
C GLN A 94 -0.48 31.91 -29.13
N ARG A 95 0.52 31.17 -29.63
CA ARG A 95 1.84 31.12 -28.99
C ARG A 95 2.57 32.44 -29.17
N VAL A 96 3.12 32.96 -28.09
CA VAL A 96 3.90 34.19 -28.04
C VAL A 96 5.29 33.92 -27.48
N SER A 97 6.23 34.82 -27.76
CA SER A 97 7.61 34.74 -27.28
C SER A 97 8.01 36.05 -26.62
N GLU A 98 9.08 36.02 -25.81
CA GLU A 98 9.61 37.23 -25.19
C GLU A 98 9.99 38.27 -26.25
N GLY A 99 9.65 39.54 -26.00
CA GLY A 99 9.87 40.64 -26.94
C GLY A 99 8.89 40.70 -28.12
N MET A 100 7.97 39.74 -28.27
CA MET A 100 6.94 39.79 -29.30
C MET A 100 5.94 40.90 -29.01
N GLN A 101 5.69 41.77 -29.99
CA GLN A 101 4.70 42.83 -29.87
C GLN A 101 3.28 42.23 -29.89
N LEU A 102 2.55 42.40 -28.79
CA LEU A 102 1.18 41.87 -28.64
C LEU A 102 0.10 42.86 -29.11
N GLY A 103 0.43 44.15 -29.12
CA GLY A 103 -0.47 45.21 -29.52
C GLY A 103 0.21 46.57 -29.53
N ARG A 104 -0.57 47.61 -29.82
CA ARG A 104 -0.13 49.00 -29.83
C ARG A 104 -1.10 49.85 -29.02
N ILE A 105 -0.55 50.65 -28.13
CA ILE A 105 -1.27 51.63 -27.31
C ILE A 105 -0.93 53.02 -27.84
N ASP A 106 -1.88 53.94 -27.81
CA ASP A 106 -1.64 55.35 -28.09
C ASP A 106 -0.76 55.96 -27.01
N ASP A 107 0.43 56.42 -27.41
CA ASP A 107 1.49 56.95 -26.56
C ASP A 107 1.78 58.44 -26.84
N ALA A 108 0.89 59.14 -27.55
CA ALA A 108 1.10 60.53 -27.96
C ALA A 108 1.48 61.47 -26.80
N THR A 109 0.83 61.32 -25.64
CA THR A 109 1.13 62.14 -24.45
C THR A 109 2.53 61.89 -23.89
N ILE A 110 3.03 60.66 -23.97
CA ILE A 110 4.38 60.31 -23.51
C ILE A 110 5.42 60.87 -24.50
N ASN A 111 5.16 60.73 -25.80
CA ASN A 111 6.05 61.26 -26.83
C ASN A 111 6.19 62.79 -26.73
N ASP A 112 5.10 63.52 -26.51
CA ASP A 112 5.13 64.99 -26.35
C ASP A 112 5.98 65.43 -25.13
N GLN A 113 5.88 64.69 -24.03
CA GLN A 113 6.72 64.91 -22.84
C GLN A 113 8.21 64.66 -23.10
N THR A 114 8.54 63.66 -23.92
CA THR A 114 9.95 63.35 -24.24
C THR A 114 10.57 64.32 -25.24
N ILE A 115 9.79 64.89 -26.16
CA ILE A 115 10.29 65.87 -27.16
C ILE A 115 10.50 67.25 -26.54
N SER A 116 9.74 67.57 -25.49
CA SER A 116 9.81 68.85 -24.78
C SER A 116 10.91 68.92 -23.70
N ALA A 117 11.61 67.82 -23.45
CA ALA A 117 12.71 67.70 -22.48
C ALA A 117 14.08 67.84 -23.15
#